data_AF-A0A7Y2A2I3-F1
#
_entry.id   AF-A0A7Y2A2I3-F1
#
_cell.length_a   1.000
_cell.length_b   1.000
_cell.length_c   1.000
_cell.angle_alpha   90.00
_cell.angle_beta   90.00
_cell.angle_gamma   90.00
#
_symmetry.space_group_name_H-M   'P 1'
#
loop_
_entity.id
_entity.type
_entity.pdbx_description
1 polymer ?
#
loop_
_entity_poly.entity_id
_entity_poly.type
_entity_poly.pdbx_seq_one_letter_code
_entity_poly.pdbx_strand_id
1 'polypeptide(L)'
;MSNHGRPGHRCGYNAEVWAGRPYLAYGLGAHGFRDGARFRNVRAFDAYVIRMESGAGPRQGVDPLGEWEREVDRFMIGLRLRDGVALGEAGARFVGTDAGRRLVEMGVLAVDRGIARVVDPLLTDGVAREVIGLSPPR
;
A
#
# COMPACT_ATOMS: atom_id res chain seq x y z
N MET A 1 -5.73 -11.83 2.00
CA MET A 1 -6.00 -11.54 0.57
C MET A 1 -7.44 -11.06 0.39
N SER A 2 -7.67 -9.87 -0.19
CA SER A 2 -9.03 -9.31 -0.44
C SER A 2 -9.41 -9.21 -1.93
N ASN A 3 -8.56 -9.67 -2.85
CA ASN A 3 -8.79 -9.58 -4.31
C ASN A 3 -8.70 -10.95 -5.01
N HIS A 4 -9.05 -12.02 -4.28
CA HIS A 4 -9.19 -13.36 -4.84
C HIS A 4 -10.51 -13.45 -5.61
N GLY A 5 -10.44 -13.83 -6.87
CA GLY A 5 -11.60 -13.96 -7.76
C GLY A 5 -11.23 -14.78 -8.98
N ARG A 6 -12.26 -15.30 -9.67
CA ARG A 6 -12.09 -15.98 -10.97
C ARG A 6 -11.45 -15.03 -11.99
N PRO A 7 -10.83 -15.55 -13.07
CA PRO A 7 -10.40 -14.70 -14.19
C PRO A 7 -11.55 -13.76 -14.63
N GLY A 8 -11.26 -12.46 -14.75
CA GLY A 8 -12.27 -11.43 -15.06
C GLY A 8 -13.10 -10.91 -13.89
N HIS A 9 -13.07 -11.56 -12.71
CA HIS A 9 -13.89 -11.19 -11.53
C HIS A 9 -13.04 -10.63 -10.38
N ARG A 10 -11.99 -9.89 -10.71
CA ARG A 10 -11.16 -9.22 -9.70
C ARG A 10 -11.87 -7.96 -9.21
N CYS A 11 -11.68 -7.62 -7.95
CA CYS A 11 -12.12 -6.36 -7.39
C CYS A 11 -11.29 -5.22 -8.00
N GLY A 12 -11.91 -4.45 -8.90
CA GLY A 12 -11.29 -3.28 -9.54
C GLY A 12 -10.83 -2.25 -8.50
N TYR A 13 -11.63 -2.01 -7.45
CA TYR A 13 -11.26 -1.08 -6.38
C TYR A 13 -9.94 -1.45 -5.71
N ASN A 14 -9.75 -2.72 -5.35
CA ASN A 14 -8.49 -3.17 -4.75
C ASN A 14 -7.31 -3.06 -5.72
N ALA A 15 -7.53 -3.33 -7.01
CA ALA A 15 -6.48 -3.16 -8.02
C ALA A 15 -6.02 -1.70 -8.14
N GLU A 16 -6.95 -0.75 -8.16
CA GLU A 16 -6.66 0.69 -8.24
C GLU A 16 -5.95 1.19 -6.99
N VAL A 17 -6.45 0.82 -5.80
CA VAL A 17 -5.81 1.15 -4.52
C VAL A 17 -4.39 0.59 -4.47
N TRP A 18 -4.20 -0.65 -4.91
CA TRP A 18 -2.87 -1.28 -4.87
C TRP A 18 -1.91 -0.76 -5.92
N ALA A 19 -2.42 -0.23 -7.03
CA ALA A 19 -1.64 0.52 -8.02
C ALA A 19 -1.27 1.93 -7.54
N GLY A 20 -1.63 2.31 -6.31
CA GLY A 20 -1.34 3.62 -5.75
C GLY A 20 -2.19 4.75 -6.35
N ARG A 21 -3.32 4.44 -6.99
CA ARG A 21 -4.21 5.46 -7.54
C ARG A 21 -4.92 6.20 -6.40
N PRO A 22 -5.20 7.51 -6.55
CA PRO A 22 -5.97 8.24 -5.56
C PRO A 22 -7.38 7.65 -5.36
N TYR A 23 -7.83 7.59 -4.12
CA TYR A 23 -9.18 7.13 -3.76
C TYR A 23 -9.73 7.89 -2.56
N LEU A 24 -11.06 8.00 -2.51
CA LEU A 24 -11.80 8.73 -1.48
C LEU A 24 -12.24 7.80 -0.36
N ALA A 25 -12.37 8.37 0.84
CA ALA A 25 -12.83 7.68 2.04
C ALA A 25 -14.25 8.13 2.41
N TYR A 26 -15.21 7.21 2.34
CA TYR A 26 -16.60 7.44 2.74
C TYR A 26 -16.94 6.61 3.97
N GLY A 27 -17.66 7.21 4.91
CA GLY A 27 -18.12 6.54 6.14
C GLY A 27 -17.19 6.65 7.34
N LEU A 28 -17.67 6.14 8.47
CA LEU A 28 -16.99 6.11 9.77
C LEU A 28 -15.67 5.33 9.66
N GLY A 29 -14.56 5.93 10.11
CA GLY A 29 -13.25 5.28 10.17
C GLY A 29 -12.62 4.93 8.83
N ALA A 30 -13.19 5.37 7.71
CA ALA A 30 -12.65 5.10 6.39
C ALA A 30 -11.30 5.80 6.17
N HIS A 31 -10.44 5.15 5.39
CA HIS A 31 -9.13 5.66 4.99
C HIS A 31 -9.15 6.08 3.52
N GLY A 32 -8.40 7.11 3.18
CA GLY A 32 -8.28 7.64 1.82
C GLY A 32 -6.87 8.08 1.51
N PHE A 33 -6.60 8.22 0.21
CA PHE A 33 -5.33 8.68 -0.31
C PHE A 33 -5.58 9.60 -1.50
N ARG A 34 -5.16 10.86 -1.40
CA ARG A 34 -5.29 11.83 -2.49
C ARG A 34 -4.24 12.92 -2.32
N ASP A 35 -3.76 13.47 -3.42
CA ASP A 35 -2.82 14.61 -3.44
C ASP A 35 -1.55 14.37 -2.61
N GLY A 36 -1.05 13.12 -2.61
CA GLY A 36 0.16 12.73 -1.86
C GLY A 36 -0.03 12.62 -0.35
N ALA A 37 -1.27 12.72 0.16
CA ALA A 37 -1.57 12.62 1.58
C ALA A 37 -2.52 11.46 1.87
N ARG A 38 -2.26 10.77 2.99
CA ARG A 38 -3.21 9.84 3.59
C ARG A 38 -4.14 10.62 4.51
N PHE A 39 -5.42 10.28 4.48
CA PHE A 39 -6.37 10.84 5.41
C PHE A 39 -7.29 9.77 5.94
N ARG A 40 -7.88 10.07 7.10
CA ARG A 40 -8.73 9.14 7.84
C ARG A 40 -9.95 9.85 8.39
N ASN A 41 -11.09 9.22 8.27
CA ASN A 41 -12.31 9.69 8.89
C ASN A 41 -12.30 9.36 10.38
N VAL A 42 -13.04 10.14 11.18
CA VAL A 42 -13.23 9.87 12.61
C VAL A 42 -13.70 8.43 12.81
N ARG A 43 -13.11 7.73 13.79
CA ARG A 43 -13.49 6.35 14.14
C ARG A 43 -14.56 6.26 15.22
N ALA A 44 -14.66 7.28 16.07
CA ALA A 44 -15.67 7.33 17.13
C ALA A 44 -17.03 7.72 16.52
N PHE A 45 -18.04 6.89 16.78
CA PHE A 45 -19.38 7.04 16.20
C PHE A 45 -19.98 8.41 16.51
N ASP A 46 -20.07 8.78 17.80
CA ASP A 46 -20.66 10.06 18.22
C ASP A 46 -19.95 11.26 17.58
N ALA A 47 -18.62 11.24 17.55
CA ALA A 47 -17.82 12.30 16.94
C ALA A 47 -17.99 12.38 15.41
N TYR A 48 -18.30 11.26 14.75
CA TYR A 48 -18.61 11.24 13.33
C TYR A 48 -19.98 11.84 13.05
N VAL A 49 -21.01 11.43 13.79
CA VAL A 49 -22.38 11.97 13.66
C VAL A 49 -22.38 13.47 13.88
N ILE A 50 -21.81 13.95 14.99
CA ILE A 50 -21.71 15.39 15.31
C ILE A 50 -21.02 16.17 14.19
N ARG A 51 -19.92 15.65 13.61
CA ARG A 51 -19.20 16.31 12.52
C ARG A 51 -19.98 16.34 11.21
N MET A 52 -20.72 15.29 10.90
CA MET A 52 -21.55 15.22 9.71
C MET A 52 -22.76 16.16 9.83
N GLU A 53 -23.44 16.17 10.98
CA GLU A 53 -24.60 17.05 11.23
C GLU A 53 -24.23 18.53 11.30
N SER A 54 -23.03 18.85 11.81
CA SER A 54 -22.53 20.24 11.86
C SER A 54 -21.88 20.73 10.55
N GLY A 55 -21.76 19.89 9.53
CA GLY A 55 -21.12 20.25 8.25
C GLY A 55 -19.59 20.34 8.29
N ALA A 56 -18.95 20.02 9.42
CA ALA A 56 -17.49 20.03 9.57
C ALA A 56 -16.78 18.94 8.74
N GLY A 57 -17.52 17.91 8.31
CA GLY A 57 -17.01 16.81 7.51
C GLY A 57 -16.26 15.75 8.33
N PRO A 58 -16.03 14.55 7.77
CA PRO A 58 -15.67 13.39 8.58
C PRO A 58 -14.18 13.25 8.86
N ARG A 59 -13.30 14.09 8.28
CA ARG A 59 -11.84 13.91 8.33
C ARG A 59 -11.30 14.24 9.71
N GLN A 60 -10.58 13.30 10.31
CA GLN A 60 -9.94 13.44 11.64
C GLN A 60 -8.42 13.72 11.54
N GLY A 61 -7.77 13.34 10.44
CA GLY A 61 -6.34 13.56 10.26
C GLY A 61 -5.93 13.48 8.80
N VAL A 62 -4.87 14.24 8.48
CA VAL A 62 -4.17 14.25 7.19
C VAL A 62 -2.69 14.07 7.50
N ASP A 63 -2.13 12.96 7.06
CA ASP A 63 -0.72 12.64 7.21
C ASP A 63 -0.06 12.88 5.83
N PRO A 64 0.64 14.02 5.64
CA PRO A 64 1.41 14.22 4.42
C PRO A 64 2.52 13.17 4.38
N LEU A 65 2.66 12.49 3.24
CA LEU A 65 3.74 11.53 3.06
C LEU A 65 4.92 12.24 2.41
N GLY A 66 6.10 12.14 3.01
CA GLY A 66 7.36 12.53 2.40
C GLY A 66 7.65 11.71 1.13
N GLU A 67 8.59 12.15 0.31
CA GLU A 67 8.90 11.48 -0.96
C GLU A 67 9.30 10.02 -0.77
N TRP A 68 10.17 9.76 0.20
CA TRP A 68 10.58 8.42 0.58
C TRP A 68 9.42 7.56 1.08
N GLU A 69 8.55 8.11 1.93
CA GLU A 69 7.40 7.38 2.46
C GLU A 69 6.43 7.00 1.35
N ARG A 70 6.21 7.89 0.37
CA ARG A 70 5.41 7.59 -0.82
C ARG A 70 6.02 6.48 -1.66
N GLU A 71 7.35 6.47 -1.81
CA GLU A 71 8.07 5.47 -2.58
C GLU A 71 8.06 4.10 -1.90
N VAL A 72 8.26 4.06 -0.58
CA VAL A 72 8.10 2.85 0.24
C VAL A 72 6.66 2.34 0.18
N ASP A 73 5.66 3.22 0.34
CA ASP A 73 4.25 2.85 0.25
C ASP A 73 3.87 2.29 -1.11
N ARG A 74 4.29 2.94 -2.20
CA ARG A 74 4.05 2.49 -3.58
C ARG A 74 4.57 1.08 -3.77
N PHE A 75 5.82 0.82 -3.36
CA PHE A 75 6.42 -0.49 -3.48
C PHE A 75 5.71 -1.52 -2.57
N MET A 76 5.56 -1.22 -1.28
CA MET A 76 4.96 -2.11 -0.29
C MET A 76 3.51 -2.50 -0.62
N ILE A 77 2.68 -1.53 -1.01
CA ILE A 77 1.29 -1.79 -1.39
C ILE A 77 1.26 -2.53 -2.73
N GLY A 78 2.07 -2.09 -3.69
CA GLY A 78 2.13 -2.66 -5.04
C GLY A 78 2.54 -4.13 -5.07
N LEU A 79 3.27 -4.64 -4.06
CA LEU A 79 3.56 -6.07 -3.93
C LEU A 79 2.31 -6.97 -3.84
N ARG A 80 1.13 -6.39 -3.56
CA ARG A 80 -0.17 -7.10 -3.58
C ARG A 80 -0.72 -7.30 -4.99
N LEU A 81 -0.17 -6.61 -5.98
CA LEU A 81 -0.53 -6.79 -7.38
C LEU A 81 -0.01 -8.14 -7.88
N ARG A 82 -0.89 -8.90 -8.53
CA ARG A 82 -0.52 -10.19 -9.13
C ARG A 82 0.61 -10.06 -10.14
N ASP A 83 0.61 -8.99 -10.92
CA ASP A 83 1.60 -8.76 -11.97
C ASP A 83 2.88 -8.12 -11.42
N GLY A 84 2.93 -7.88 -10.10
CA GLY A 84 4.04 -7.24 -9.42
C GLY A 84 4.02 -5.72 -9.49
N VAL A 85 5.10 -5.13 -9.01
CA VAL A 85 5.32 -3.69 -8.93
C VAL A 85 6.72 -3.36 -9.42
N ALA A 86 6.87 -2.25 -10.14
CA ALA A 86 8.18 -1.76 -10.54
C ALA A 86 9.06 -1.51 -9.31
N LEU A 87 10.34 -1.88 -9.39
CA LEU A 87 11.27 -1.75 -8.26
C LEU A 87 11.30 -0.31 -7.75
N GLY A 88 11.49 0.67 -8.65
CA GLY A 88 11.77 2.04 -8.23
C GLY A 88 12.97 2.10 -7.27
N GLU A 89 13.05 3.15 -6.46
CA GLU A 89 14.15 3.31 -5.52
C GLU A 89 13.99 2.37 -4.31
N ALA A 90 12.79 2.32 -3.71
CA ALA A 90 12.55 1.49 -2.54
C ALA A 90 12.73 -0.01 -2.84
N GLY A 91 12.23 -0.47 -3.99
CA GLY A 91 12.40 -1.86 -4.41
C GLY A 91 13.85 -2.20 -4.76
N ALA A 92 14.57 -1.31 -5.46
CA ALA A 92 15.99 -1.53 -5.76
C ALA A 92 16.84 -1.62 -4.48
N ARG A 93 16.54 -0.78 -3.48
CA ARG A 93 17.16 -0.87 -2.16
C ARG A 93 16.79 -2.16 -1.44
N PHE A 94 15.50 -2.50 -1.41
CA PHE A 94 15.00 -3.70 -0.76
C PHE A 94 15.71 -4.97 -1.26
N VAL A 95 15.77 -5.17 -2.58
CA VAL A 95 16.42 -6.35 -3.18
C VAL A 95 17.94 -6.37 -2.93
N GLY A 96 18.53 -5.21 -2.63
CA GLY A 96 19.92 -5.06 -2.20
C GLY A 96 20.18 -5.30 -0.70
N THR A 97 19.15 -5.54 0.12
CA THR A 97 19.31 -5.93 1.54
C THR A 97 19.56 -7.44 1.70
N ASP A 98 20.07 -7.87 2.86
CA ASP A 98 20.20 -9.30 3.16
C ASP A 98 18.84 -10.02 3.18
N ALA A 99 17.80 -9.38 3.72
CA ALA A 99 16.45 -9.91 3.74
C ALA A 99 15.89 -10.06 2.31
N GLY A 100 16.02 -9.02 1.48
CA GLY A 100 15.58 -9.04 0.09
C GLY A 100 16.28 -10.13 -0.73
N ARG A 101 17.62 -10.23 -0.64
CA ARG A 101 18.39 -11.29 -1.30
C ARG A 101 17.91 -12.68 -0.88
N ARG A 102 17.76 -12.93 0.41
CA ARG A 102 17.27 -14.22 0.94
C ARG A 102 15.88 -14.55 0.39
N LEU A 103 14.96 -13.58 0.35
CA LEU A 103 13.61 -13.80 -0.18
C LEU A 103 13.62 -14.12 -1.69
N VAL A 104 14.56 -13.55 -2.44
CA VAL A 104 14.78 -13.89 -3.86
C VAL A 104 15.35 -15.30 -4.01
N GLU A 105 16.40 -15.63 -3.25
CA GLU A 105 17.03 -16.96 -3.26
C GLU A 105 16.05 -18.08 -2.88
N MET A 106 15.17 -17.83 -1.90
CA MET A 106 14.12 -18.76 -1.48
C MET A 106 12.94 -18.85 -2.47
N GLY A 107 12.93 -18.04 -3.53
CA GLY A 107 11.83 -17.99 -4.50
C GLY A 107 10.53 -17.39 -3.95
N VAL A 108 10.58 -16.68 -2.82
CA VAL A 108 9.42 -15.97 -2.25
C VAL A 108 9.16 -14.68 -3.03
N LEU A 109 10.23 -13.98 -3.43
CA LEU A 109 10.19 -12.79 -4.26
C LEU A 109 10.83 -13.08 -5.62
N ALA A 110 10.07 -12.95 -6.71
CA ALA A 110 10.61 -12.97 -8.06
C ALA A 110 10.91 -11.54 -8.52
N VAL A 111 12.05 -11.33 -9.16
CA VAL A 111 12.42 -10.06 -9.78
C VAL A 111 12.79 -10.33 -11.23
N ASP A 112 12.04 -9.76 -12.17
CA ASP A 112 12.29 -9.87 -13.61
C ASP A 112 12.07 -8.51 -14.28
N ARG A 113 13.00 -8.09 -15.16
CA ARG A 113 12.92 -6.84 -15.92
C ARG A 113 12.54 -5.61 -15.09
N GLY A 114 13.05 -5.53 -13.85
CA GLY A 114 12.77 -4.42 -12.94
C GLY A 114 11.38 -4.45 -12.28
N ILE A 115 10.65 -5.56 -12.39
CA ILE A 115 9.38 -5.80 -11.69
C ILE A 115 9.61 -6.82 -10.58
N ALA A 116 9.18 -6.49 -9.36
CA ALA A 116 9.17 -7.41 -8.22
C ALA A 116 7.77 -7.97 -8.00
N ARG A 117 7.68 -9.27 -7.74
CA ARG A 117 6.41 -9.98 -7.52
C ARG A 117 6.59 -11.02 -6.41
N VAL A 118 5.69 -11.02 -5.43
CA VAL A 118 5.63 -12.10 -4.45
C VAL A 118 5.05 -13.34 -5.13
N VAL A 119 5.78 -14.45 -5.08
CA VAL A 119 5.45 -15.68 -5.82
C VAL A 119 4.21 -16.34 -5.25
N ASP A 120 4.14 -16.47 -3.93
CA ASP A 120 2.92 -16.85 -3.20
C ASP A 120 2.28 -15.61 -2.57
N PRO A 121 1.10 -15.17 -3.05
CA PRO A 121 0.39 -14.02 -2.49
C PRO A 121 0.11 -14.11 -0.98
N LEU A 122 0.08 -15.30 -0.38
CA LEU A 122 -0.08 -15.47 1.08
C LEU A 122 1.11 -14.94 1.88
N LEU A 123 2.29 -14.84 1.26
CA LEU A 123 3.52 -14.36 1.90
C LEU A 123 3.69 -12.84 1.79
N THR A 124 2.79 -12.15 1.09
CA THR A 124 2.91 -10.71 0.80
C THR A 124 3.06 -9.87 2.06
N ASP A 125 2.33 -10.17 3.12
CA ASP A 125 2.40 -9.40 4.38
C ASP A 125 3.74 -9.62 5.11
N GLY A 126 4.38 -10.78 4.94
CA GLY A 126 5.73 -11.04 5.44
C GLY A 126 6.76 -10.19 4.71
N VAL A 127 6.73 -10.20 3.38
CA VAL A 127 7.63 -9.37 2.54
C VAL A 127 7.43 -7.88 2.80
N ALA A 128 6.17 -7.44 2.90
CA ALA A 128 5.82 -6.03 3.14
C ALA A 128 6.38 -5.49 4.46
N ARG A 129 6.47 -6.31 5.51
CA ARG A 129 7.05 -5.89 6.81
C ARG A 129 8.53 -5.54 6.69
N GLU A 130 9.29 -6.32 5.92
CA GLU A 130 10.71 -6.04 5.68
C GLU A 130 10.92 -4.73 4.91
N VAL A 131 10.01 -4.43 3.96
CA VAL A 131 10.04 -3.17 3.18
C VAL A 131 9.79 -1.94 4.05
N ILE A 132 8.87 -2.03 5.03
CA ILE A 132 8.55 -0.90 5.92
C ILE A 132 9.77 -0.49 6.76
N GLY A 133 10.70 -1.41 7.03
CA GLY A 133 11.92 -1.15 7.79
C GLY A 133 13.01 -0.38 7.02
N LEU A 134 12.82 -0.05 5.74
CA LEU A 134 13.84 0.62 4.95
C LEU A 134 14.06 2.07 5.39
N SER A 135 15.30 2.39 5.73
CA SER A 135 15.71 3.77 6.01
C SER A 135 15.76 4.62 4.73
N PRO A 136 15.46 5.93 4.82
CA PRO A 136 15.59 6.85 3.70
C PRO A 136 17.01 6.90 3.13
N PRO A 137 17.17 7.32 1.86
CA PRO A 137 18.49 7.61 1.30
C PRO A 137 19.19 8.72 2.08
N ARG A 138 20.54 8.63 2.13
CA ARG A 138 21.41 9.65 2.70
C ARG A 138 21.69 10.71 1.65
#